data_AF-A0A2E2DWR4-F1
#
_entry.id   AF-A0A2E2DWR4-F1
#
_cell.length_a   1.000
_cell.length_b   1.000
_cell.length_c   1.000
_cell.angle_alpha   90.00
_cell.angle_beta   90.00
_cell.angle_gamma   90.00
#
_symmetry.space_group_name_H-M   'P 1'
#
loop_
_entity.id
_entity.type
_entity.pdbx_description
1 polymer ?
#
loop_
_entity_poly.entity_id
_entity_poly.type
_entity_poly.pdbx_seq_one_letter_code
_entity_poly.pdbx_strand_id
1 'polypeptide(L)'
;MSEFFDSDIVKEGLEDIHALQAEIYSKAFKFGTMSREDKLEHIEQLTFLLEKQKLMYTRISLSKDPEAIELKEHLEQSVQLLGFPEGTDMSLLFSGMSHTIDNLKTQLDS
;
A
#
# COMPACT_ATOMS: atom_id res chain seq x y z
N MET A 1 6.80 9.75 -20.29
CA MET A 1 7.12 9.67 -18.86
C MET A 1 7.24 11.10 -18.41
N SER A 2 6.35 11.54 -17.52
CA SER A 2 6.40 12.90 -17.02
C SER A 2 7.60 13.16 -16.10
N GLU A 3 7.90 14.43 -15.82
CA GLU A 3 9.01 14.83 -14.95
C GLU A 3 8.89 14.21 -13.54
N PHE A 4 7.66 14.04 -13.05
CA PHE A 4 7.39 13.37 -11.79
C PHE A 4 7.83 11.91 -11.81
N PHE A 5 7.41 11.14 -12.82
CA PHE A 5 7.76 9.73 -12.96
C PHE A 5 9.21 9.51 -13.39
N ASP A 6 9.86 10.53 -13.94
CA ASP A 6 11.26 10.46 -14.31
C ASP A 6 12.24 10.64 -13.14
N SER A 7 11.75 11.13 -12.01
CA SER A 7 12.55 11.31 -10.79
C SER A 7 13.06 9.97 -10.22
N ASP A 8 14.36 9.89 -9.94
CA ASP A 8 15.00 8.67 -9.41
C ASP A 8 14.32 8.18 -8.12
N ILE A 9 13.96 9.10 -7.20
CA ILE A 9 13.28 8.74 -5.94
C ILE A 9 11.87 8.19 -6.18
N VAL A 10 11.21 8.61 -7.26
CA VAL A 10 9.88 8.11 -7.62
C VAL A 10 10.01 6.74 -8.26
N LYS A 11 10.95 6.57 -9.19
CA LYS A 11 11.26 5.28 -9.82
C LYS A 11 11.64 4.22 -8.79
N GLU A 12 12.63 4.50 -7.96
CA GLU A 12 13.07 3.62 -6.87
C GLU A 12 11.91 3.30 -5.91
N GLY A 13 11.12 4.31 -5.55
CA GLY A 13 9.95 4.11 -4.70
C GLY A 13 8.89 3.20 -5.31
N LEU A 14 8.65 3.28 -6.62
CA LEU A 14 7.71 2.40 -7.33
C LEU A 14 8.27 0.98 -7.46
N GLU A 15 9.56 0.84 -7.77
CA GLU A 15 10.24 -0.45 -7.84
C GLU A 15 10.20 -1.18 -6.49
N ASP A 16 10.48 -0.47 -5.39
CA ASP A 16 10.37 -0.99 -4.02
C ASP A 16 8.97 -1.51 -3.72
N ILE A 17 7.94 -0.72 -4.05
CA ILE A 17 6.54 -1.12 -3.84
C ILE A 17 6.22 -2.38 -4.65
N HIS A 18 6.63 -2.43 -5.92
CA HIS A 18 6.39 -3.58 -6.78
C HIS A 18 7.10 -4.85 -6.28
N ALA A 19 8.36 -4.73 -5.84
CA ALA A 19 9.12 -5.84 -5.29
C ALA A 19 8.46 -6.40 -4.02
N LEU A 20 8.07 -5.52 -3.09
CA LEU A 20 7.36 -5.90 -1.87
C LEU A 20 6.02 -6.56 -2.17
N GLN A 21 5.23 -6.01 -3.10
CA GLN A 21 3.96 -6.60 -3.51
C GLN A 21 4.14 -8.00 -4.09
N ALA A 22 5.11 -8.18 -4.98
CA ALA A 22 5.40 -9.48 -5.57
C ALA A 22 5.77 -10.52 -4.50
N GLU A 23 6.63 -10.13 -3.55
CA GLU A 23 7.04 -11.02 -2.46
C GLU A 23 5.85 -11.38 -1.55
N ILE A 24 5.11 -10.38 -1.08
CA ILE A 24 3.98 -10.55 -0.17
C ILE A 24 2.90 -11.42 -0.85
N TYR A 25 2.47 -11.06 -2.05
CA TYR A 25 1.39 -11.79 -2.73
C TYR A 25 1.79 -13.22 -3.12
N SER A 26 3.07 -13.47 -3.41
CA SER A 26 3.57 -14.83 -3.65
C SER A 26 3.46 -15.74 -2.42
N LYS A 27 3.41 -15.16 -1.22
CA LYS A 27 3.34 -15.87 0.07
C LYS A 27 1.92 -15.90 0.64
N ALA A 28 1.02 -15.01 0.21
CA ALA A 28 -0.32 -14.83 0.76
C ALA A 28 -1.16 -16.12 0.82
N PHE A 29 -1.11 -16.97 -0.21
CA PHE A 29 -1.88 -18.22 -0.22
C PHE A 29 -1.41 -19.25 0.82
N LYS A 30 -0.16 -19.15 1.27
CA LYS A 30 0.42 -20.01 2.31
C LYS A 30 0.19 -19.47 3.71
N PHE A 31 -0.36 -18.26 3.85
CA PHE A 31 -0.48 -17.58 5.14
C PHE A 31 -1.16 -18.44 6.20
N GLY A 32 -2.25 -19.14 5.88
CA GLY A 32 -2.95 -20.02 6.82
C GLY A 32 -2.06 -21.13 7.41
N THR A 33 -1.10 -21.62 6.63
CA THR A 33 -0.19 -22.73 6.96
C THR A 33 1.19 -22.29 7.44
N MET A 34 1.50 -20.99 7.43
CA MET A 34 2.78 -20.46 7.91
C MET A 34 2.96 -20.68 9.42
N SER A 35 4.23 -20.77 9.83
CA SER A 35 4.60 -20.70 11.25
C SER A 35 4.19 -19.36 11.84
N ARG A 36 4.17 -19.26 13.17
CA ARG A 36 3.83 -18.00 13.85
C ARG A 36 4.84 -16.91 13.49
N GLU A 37 6.13 -17.26 13.50
CA GLU A 37 7.25 -16.39 13.16
C GLU A 37 7.13 -15.89 11.72
N ASP A 38 6.87 -16.78 10.76
CA ASP A 38 6.70 -16.38 9.35
C ASP A 38 5.46 -15.50 9.14
N LYS A 39 4.36 -15.74 9.89
CA LYS A 39 3.18 -14.89 9.84
C LYS A 39 3.47 -13.49 10.36
N LEU A 40 4.23 -13.38 11.45
CA LEU A 40 4.65 -12.08 12.00
C LEU A 40 5.53 -11.33 11.01
N GLU A 41 6.52 -11.99 10.41
CA GLU A 41 7.36 -11.39 9.37
C GLU A 41 6.50 -10.92 8.19
N HIS A 42 5.55 -11.75 7.74
CA HIS A 42 4.64 -11.40 6.65
C HIS A 42 3.77 -10.17 6.97
N ILE A 43 3.27 -10.08 8.21
CA ILE A 43 2.51 -8.92 8.68
C ILE A 43 3.40 -7.66 8.73
N GLU A 44 4.65 -7.77 9.17
CA GLU A 44 5.59 -6.65 9.16
C GLU A 44 5.89 -6.16 7.74
N GLN A 45 6.01 -7.09 6.78
CA GLN A 45 6.11 -6.75 5.36
C GLN A 45 4.87 -6.00 4.85
N LEU A 46 3.66 -6.42 5.24
CA LEU A 46 2.42 -5.70 4.92
C LEU A 46 2.42 -4.28 5.50
N THR A 47 2.85 -4.10 6.76
CA THR A 47 3.00 -2.76 7.37
C THR A 47 3.98 -1.90 6.57
N PHE A 48 5.13 -2.44 6.20
CA PHE A 48 6.14 -1.70 5.44
C PHE A 48 5.67 -1.32 4.03
N LEU A 49 4.98 -2.24 3.35
CA LEU A 49 4.35 -1.96 2.06
C LEU A 49 3.35 -0.80 2.17
N LEU A 50 2.49 -0.81 3.18
CA LEU A 50 1.47 0.23 3.38
C LEU A 50 2.10 1.61 3.60
N GLU A 51 3.18 1.70 4.39
CA GLU A 51 3.90 2.95 4.61
C GLU A 51 4.56 3.48 3.32
N LYS A 52 5.14 2.60 2.50
CA LYS A 52 5.70 2.97 1.19
C LYS A 52 4.61 3.49 0.24
N GLN A 53 3.45 2.83 0.21
CA GLN A 53 2.29 3.26 -0.58
C GLN A 53 1.76 4.62 -0.14
N LYS A 54 1.63 4.85 1.18
CA LYS A 54 1.21 6.13 1.75
C LYS A 54 2.18 7.26 1.40
N LEU A 55 3.48 6.98 1.47
CA LEU A 55 4.52 7.94 1.08
C LEU A 55 4.43 8.28 -0.41
N MET A 56 4.27 7.28 -1.29
CA MET A 56 4.12 7.50 -2.73
C MET A 56 2.85 8.29 -3.05
N TYR A 57 1.71 7.93 -2.44
CA TYR A 57 0.46 8.68 -2.59
C TYR A 57 0.60 10.14 -2.15
N THR A 58 1.34 10.40 -1.07
CA THR A 58 1.63 11.76 -0.61
C THR A 58 2.43 12.53 -1.66
N ARG A 59 3.46 11.93 -2.26
CA ARG A 59 4.24 12.55 -3.35
C ARG A 59 3.38 12.87 -4.56
N ILE A 60 2.55 11.91 -4.99
CA ILE A 60 1.60 12.08 -6.09
C ILE A 60 0.65 13.25 -5.79
N SER A 61 0.08 13.29 -4.58
CA SER A 61 -0.88 14.31 -4.16
C SER A 61 -0.32 15.73 -4.08
N LEU A 62 1.00 15.87 -3.92
CA LEU A 62 1.71 17.16 -3.89
C LEU A 62 2.23 17.57 -5.27
N SER A 63 2.17 16.68 -6.26
CA SER A 63 2.61 16.95 -7.63
C SER A 63 1.59 17.82 -8.37
N LYS A 64 2.08 18.68 -9.26
CA LYS A 64 1.26 19.42 -10.23
C LYS A 64 1.30 18.80 -11.63
N ASP A 65 2.00 17.68 -11.75
CA ASP A 65 2.16 16.98 -13.00
C ASP A 65 0.82 16.35 -13.46
N PRO A 66 0.40 16.54 -14.73
CA PRO A 66 -0.88 16.03 -15.20
C PRO A 66 -1.03 14.51 -15.07
N GLU A 67 0.02 13.74 -15.34
CA GLU A 67 -0.01 12.27 -15.23
C GLU A 67 -0.13 11.84 -13.75
N ALA A 68 0.51 12.57 -12.82
CA ALA A 68 0.37 12.32 -11.38
C ALA A 68 -1.05 12.64 -10.87
N ILE A 69 -1.66 13.72 -11.37
CA ILE A 69 -3.05 14.08 -11.02
C ILE A 69 -4.02 12.99 -11.49
N GLU A 70 -3.88 12.54 -12.74
CA GLU A 70 -4.70 11.45 -13.29
C GLU A 70 -4.53 10.15 -12.48
N LEU A 71 -3.29 9.80 -12.11
CA LEU A 71 -3.04 8.65 -11.24
C LEU A 71 -3.71 8.79 -9.86
N LYS A 72 -3.68 9.98 -9.26
CA LYS A 72 -4.37 10.24 -7.98
C LYS A 72 -5.87 9.97 -8.09
N GLU A 73 -6.50 10.49 -9.13
CA GLU A 73 -7.93 10.31 -9.38
C GLU A 73 -8.29 8.83 -9.59
N HIS A 74 -7.45 8.08 -10.32
CA HIS A 74 -7.62 6.64 -10.45
C HIS A 74 -7.51 5.89 -9.12
N LEU A 75 -6.55 6.26 -8.27
CA LEU A 75 -6.40 5.67 -6.94
C LEU A 75 -7.64 5.95 -6.07
N GLU A 76 -8.19 7.16 -6.12
CA GLU A 76 -9.40 7.55 -5.38
C GLU A 76 -10.64 6.81 -5.89
N GLN A 77 -10.77 6.59 -7.20
CA GLN A 77 -11.84 5.77 -7.79
C GLN A 77 -11.72 4.28 -7.40
N SER A 78 -10.48 3.79 -7.27
CA SER A 78 -10.20 2.40 -6.86
C SER A 78 -10.72 2.08 -5.47
N VAL A 79 -10.86 3.09 -4.61
CA VAL A 79 -11.37 2.93 -3.23
C VAL A 79 -12.76 2.32 -3.21
N GLN A 80 -13.61 2.71 -4.18
CA GLN A 80 -14.96 2.15 -4.32
C GLN A 80 -14.94 0.66 -4.64
N LEU A 81 -13.96 0.22 -5.44
CA LEU A 81 -13.79 -1.20 -5.80
C LEU A 81 -13.40 -2.06 -4.59
N LEU A 82 -12.81 -1.45 -3.58
CA LEU A 82 -12.48 -2.09 -2.30
C LEU A 82 -13.69 -2.14 -1.34
N GLY A 83 -14.86 -1.67 -1.76
CA GLY A 83 -16.10 -1.69 -0.98
C GLY A 83 -16.31 -0.48 -0.07
N PHE A 84 -15.49 0.56 -0.22
CA PHE A 84 -15.66 1.81 0.51
C PHE A 84 -16.64 2.75 -0.23
N PRO A 85 -17.36 3.63 0.49
CA PRO A 85 -18.22 4.62 -0.15
C PRO A 85 -17.46 5.56 -1.10
N GLU A 86 -18.15 6.05 -2.12
CA GLU A 86 -17.63 7.13 -2.97
C GLU A 86 -17.27 8.37 -2.12
N GLY A 87 -16.14 9.01 -2.44
CA GLY A 87 -15.64 10.16 -1.70
C GLY A 87 -14.98 9.81 -0.35
N THR A 88 -14.72 8.53 -0.08
CA THR A 88 -13.93 8.13 1.09
C THR A 88 -12.54 8.75 1.03
N ASP A 89 -12.15 9.42 2.10
CA ASP A 89 -10.84 10.05 2.23
C ASP A 89 -9.71 9.00 2.24
N MET A 90 -8.68 9.19 1.43
CA MET A 90 -7.54 8.26 1.34
C MET A 90 -6.81 8.08 2.67
N SER A 91 -6.80 9.08 3.55
CA SER A 91 -6.24 8.97 4.90
C SER A 91 -7.08 8.03 5.77
N LEU A 92 -8.41 8.05 5.62
CA LEU A 92 -9.32 7.11 6.29
C LEU A 92 -9.09 5.69 5.78
N LEU A 93 -8.89 5.52 4.46
CA LEU A 93 -8.54 4.23 3.87
C LEU A 93 -7.23 3.68 4.46
N PHE A 94 -6.14 4.46 4.43
CA PHE A 94 -4.86 4.06 4.99
C PHE A 94 -4.97 3.72 6.48
N SER A 95 -5.72 4.52 7.25
CA SER A 95 -5.98 4.25 8.67
C SER A 95 -6.70 2.92 8.88
N GLY A 96 -7.72 2.64 8.08
CA GLY A 96 -8.45 1.36 8.13
C GLY A 96 -7.56 0.16 7.77
N MET A 97 -6.69 0.31 6.77
CA MET A 97 -5.69 -0.71 6.40
C MET A 97 -4.68 -0.94 7.53
N SER A 98 -4.10 0.12 8.10
CA SER A 98 -3.18 0.03 9.25
C SER A 98 -3.84 -0.69 10.42
N HIS A 99 -5.06 -0.31 10.78
CA HIS A 99 -5.80 -0.94 11.88
C HIS A 99 -6.07 -2.43 11.61
N THR A 100 -6.36 -2.79 10.36
CA THR A 100 -6.56 -4.20 9.97
C THR A 100 -5.28 -5.01 10.15
N ILE A 101 -4.13 -4.46 9.75
CA ILE A 101 -2.82 -5.11 9.92
C ILE A 101 -2.46 -5.24 11.41
N ASP A 102 -2.69 -4.20 12.20
CA ASP A 102 -2.45 -4.21 13.66
C ASP A 102 -3.31 -5.26 14.38
N ASN A 103 -4.57 -5.42 13.96
CA ASN A 103 -5.45 -6.44 14.49
C ASN A 103 -4.95 -7.86 14.15
N LEU A 104 -4.45 -8.08 12.92
CA LEU A 104 -3.84 -9.36 12.54
C LEU A 104 -2.63 -9.67 13.42
N LYS A 105 -1.78 -8.68 13.71
CA LYS A 105 -0.63 -8.84 14.61
C LYS A 105 -1.08 -9.23 16.01
N THR A 106 -2.04 -8.48 16.57
CA THR A 106 -2.59 -8.71 17.92
C THR A 106 -3.20 -10.10 18.07
N GLN A 107 -3.87 -10.62 17.03
CA GLN A 107 -4.44 -11.97 17.04
C GLN A 107 -3.38 -13.08 17.08
N LEU A 108 -2.16 -12.84 16.62
CA LEU A 108 -1.05 -13.81 16.72
C LEU A 108 -0.29 -13.73 18.05
N ASP A 109 -0.42 -12.60 18.75
CA ASP A 109 0.17 -12.36 20.07
C ASP A 109 -0.75 -12.77 21.23
N SER A 110 -2.04 -13.03 20.94
CA SER A 110 -3.07 -13.49 21.89
C SER A 110 -3.07 -15.01 22.04
#